data_AF-K6YDS2-F1
#
_entry.id   AF-K6YDS2-F1
#
_cell.length_a   1.000
_cell.length_b   1.000
_cell.length_c   1.000
_cell.angle_alpha   90.00
_cell.angle_beta   90.00
_cell.angle_gamma   90.00
#
_symmetry.space_group_name_H-M   'P 1'
#
loop_
_entity.id
_entity.type
_entity.pdbx_description
1 polymer ?
#
loop_
_entity_poly.entity_id
_entity_poly.type
_entity_poly.pdbx_seq_one_letter_code
_entity_poly.pdbx_strand_id
1 'polypeptide(L)'
;MNKKIVKGVRSLLLAGALAVSSNVTTAAEILVVDEGGRLSGGGWTTLFQDTFGDTLTVISSWGSAPTDMSAYDVVWDGGFSSNPGATVAQNVIDFVNGGGGFYGQTERPCCETHNAWVQSIFMELTGDTAMQFGGAGDSPSGATGTFLTPDTTILIEPNDIRSTTFDISAPGQLFVSDPSKVFAAQVADNGFNIGVAYATSDLVNNAGRIVTISDIDWLSGISDDEARALENIRSFLLAGESLPPGCGQNPNLPECQNPGEPGIPMPEPSTLAALALGLLGFRMVKRRK
;
A
#
# COMPACT_ATOMS: atom_id res chain seq x y z
N MET A 1 34.99 -21.75 61.68
CA MET A 1 33.77 -21.10 61.15
C MET A 1 34.18 -20.10 60.08
N ASN A 2 33.77 -20.34 58.82
CA ASN A 2 33.45 -19.35 57.76
C ASN A 2 33.53 -20.05 56.39
N LYS A 3 32.38 -20.59 55.97
CA LYS A 3 32.16 -21.12 54.61
C LYS A 3 32.01 -19.93 53.66
N LYS A 4 32.94 -19.77 52.71
CA LYS A 4 32.77 -18.88 51.56
C LYS A 4 31.91 -19.59 50.52
N ILE A 5 30.74 -19.03 50.23
CA ILE A 5 29.84 -19.45 49.16
C ILE A 5 30.30 -18.73 47.88
N VAL A 6 30.82 -19.50 46.91
CA VAL A 6 31.12 -19.01 45.57
C VAL A 6 29.85 -19.14 44.74
N LYS A 7 29.21 -18.01 44.41
CA LYS A 7 28.08 -17.96 43.48
C LYS A 7 28.61 -18.02 42.06
N GLY A 8 28.34 -19.11 41.35
CA GLY A 8 28.60 -19.25 39.93
C GLY A 8 27.64 -18.39 39.10
N VAL A 9 28.20 -17.47 38.32
CA VAL A 9 27.47 -16.70 37.31
C VAL A 9 27.28 -17.61 36.09
N ARG A 10 26.04 -18.04 35.85
CA ARG A 10 25.66 -18.71 34.60
C ARG A 10 25.58 -17.65 33.51
N SER A 11 26.50 -17.68 32.56
CA SER A 11 26.39 -16.92 31.32
C SER A 11 25.27 -17.53 30.49
N LEU A 12 24.18 -16.78 30.31
CA LEU A 12 23.13 -17.09 29.35
C LEU A 12 23.64 -16.68 27.97
N LEU A 13 24.01 -17.65 27.13
CA LEU A 13 24.23 -17.44 25.71
C LEU A 13 22.86 -17.27 25.05
N LEU A 14 22.45 -16.01 24.83
CA LEU A 14 21.36 -15.68 23.92
C LEU A 14 21.89 -15.91 22.50
N ALA A 15 21.58 -17.06 21.92
CA ALA A 15 21.69 -17.27 20.48
C ALA A 15 20.56 -16.48 19.82
N GLY A 16 20.81 -15.21 19.52
CA GLY A 16 19.95 -14.42 18.64
C GLY A 16 20.00 -15.02 17.25
N ALA A 17 18.94 -15.73 16.86
CA ALA A 17 18.69 -16.05 15.47
C ALA A 17 18.44 -14.72 14.76
N LEU A 18 19.49 -14.18 14.13
CA LEU A 18 19.36 -13.19 13.08
C LEU A 18 18.60 -13.88 11.95
N ALA A 19 17.29 -13.70 11.94
CA ALA A 19 16.49 -13.96 10.75
C ALA A 19 16.99 -12.97 9.70
N VAL A 20 17.93 -13.42 8.88
CA VAL A 20 18.24 -12.77 7.62
C VAL A 20 16.97 -12.96 6.79
N SER A 21 16.08 -11.97 6.81
CA SER A 21 15.03 -11.84 5.81
C SER A 21 15.76 -11.55 4.50
N SER A 22 16.19 -12.61 3.82
CA SER A 22 16.52 -12.53 2.41
C SER A 22 15.23 -12.12 1.73
N ASN A 23 15.08 -10.81 1.46
CA ASN A 23 14.12 -10.26 0.52
C ASN A 23 14.47 -10.85 -0.84
N VAL A 24 14.04 -12.10 -1.08
CA VAL A 24 13.98 -12.63 -2.42
C VAL A 24 12.97 -11.72 -3.10
N THR A 25 13.46 -10.86 -3.99
CA THR A 25 12.65 -10.06 -4.89
C THR A 25 11.84 -11.04 -5.73
N THR A 26 10.65 -11.38 -5.24
CA THR A 26 9.72 -12.19 -6.01
C THR A 26 9.27 -11.35 -7.18
N ALA A 27 9.42 -11.90 -8.38
CA ALA A 27 8.76 -11.40 -9.58
C ALA A 27 7.27 -11.22 -9.28
N ALA A 28 6.71 -10.10 -9.72
CA ALA A 28 5.32 -9.73 -9.52
C ALA A 28 4.55 -9.77 -10.84
N GLU A 29 3.25 -10.07 -10.76
CA GLU A 29 2.31 -9.90 -11.84
C GLU A 29 1.70 -8.49 -11.77
N ILE A 30 1.92 -7.66 -12.78
CA ILE A 30 1.55 -6.23 -12.74
C ILE A 30 0.63 -5.90 -13.92
N LEU A 31 -0.57 -5.42 -13.60
CA LEU A 31 -1.46 -4.83 -14.59
C LEU A 31 -1.08 -3.36 -14.80
N VAL A 32 -0.74 -3.00 -16.03
CA VAL A 32 -0.31 -1.65 -16.41
C VAL A 32 -1.34 -1.01 -17.33
N VAL A 33 -1.85 0.16 -16.95
CA VAL A 33 -2.71 0.97 -17.82
C VAL A 33 -1.87 2.06 -18.47
N ASP A 34 -1.52 1.89 -19.75
CA ASP A 34 -0.71 2.83 -20.52
C ASP A 34 -1.59 3.63 -21.50
N GLU A 35 -2.41 4.54 -20.97
CA GLU A 35 -3.26 5.40 -21.79
C GLU A 35 -2.38 6.32 -22.67
N GLY A 36 -2.48 6.17 -23.99
CA GLY A 36 -1.71 7.00 -24.92
C GLY A 36 -0.25 6.58 -25.12
N GLY A 37 0.19 5.46 -24.53
CA GLY A 37 1.50 4.87 -24.79
C GLY A 37 2.68 5.60 -24.14
N ARG A 38 2.45 6.48 -23.16
CA ARG A 38 3.51 7.27 -22.52
C ARG A 38 4.46 6.42 -21.70
N LEU A 39 3.97 5.35 -21.10
CA LEU A 39 4.78 4.46 -20.26
C LEU A 39 5.71 3.57 -21.10
N SER A 40 5.28 3.18 -22.30
CA SER A 40 6.03 2.27 -23.18
C SER A 40 7.40 2.79 -23.67
N GLY A 41 7.67 4.09 -23.57
CA GLY A 41 8.92 4.71 -24.03
C GLY A 41 9.97 5.00 -22.94
N GLY A 42 9.61 4.87 -21.66
CA GLY A 42 10.36 5.47 -20.54
C GLY A 42 11.47 4.61 -19.91
N GLY A 43 11.61 3.34 -20.30
CA GLY A 43 12.59 2.42 -19.72
C GLY A 43 12.16 1.76 -18.39
N TRP A 44 11.05 2.16 -17.78
CA TRP A 44 10.60 1.55 -16.51
C TRP A 44 10.07 0.14 -16.73
N THR A 45 9.46 -0.14 -17.89
CA THR A 45 9.05 -1.50 -18.26
C THR A 45 10.26 -2.43 -18.31
N THR A 46 11.39 -1.96 -18.87
CA THR A 46 12.67 -2.67 -18.85
C THR A 46 13.18 -2.85 -17.42
N LEU A 47 13.12 -1.82 -16.57
CA LEU A 47 13.49 -1.95 -15.16
C LEU A 47 12.70 -3.09 -14.48
N PHE A 48 11.38 -3.10 -14.64
CA PHE A 48 10.51 -4.08 -13.99
C PHE A 48 10.70 -5.49 -14.55
N GLN A 49 10.73 -5.64 -15.87
CA GLN A 49 10.85 -6.95 -16.53
C GLN A 49 12.27 -7.53 -16.41
N ASP A 50 13.31 -6.75 -16.73
CA ASP A 50 14.67 -7.28 -16.86
C ASP A 50 15.42 -7.28 -15.51
N THR A 51 15.14 -6.31 -14.63
CA THR A 51 15.82 -6.21 -13.32
C THR A 51 15.07 -7.00 -12.25
N PHE A 52 13.76 -6.81 -12.15
CA PHE A 52 12.95 -7.46 -11.10
C PHE A 52 12.31 -8.77 -11.53
N GLY A 53 12.29 -9.07 -12.84
CA GLY A 53 11.70 -10.29 -13.38
C GLY A 53 10.17 -10.25 -13.46
N ASP A 54 9.56 -9.07 -13.36
CA ASP A 54 8.10 -8.91 -13.31
C ASP A 54 7.44 -9.25 -14.65
N THR A 55 6.23 -9.80 -14.56
CA THR A 55 5.34 -9.95 -15.71
C THR A 55 4.44 -8.72 -15.81
N LEU A 56 4.54 -8.00 -16.92
CA LEU A 56 3.68 -6.83 -17.19
C LEU A 56 2.56 -7.19 -18.16
N THR A 57 1.32 -7.07 -17.71
CA THR A 57 0.14 -7.07 -18.59
C THR A 57 -0.24 -5.64 -18.91
N VAL A 58 0.13 -5.17 -20.09
CA VAL A 58 -0.11 -3.78 -20.51
C VAL A 58 -1.42 -3.68 -21.30
N ILE A 59 -2.30 -2.79 -20.86
CA ILE A 59 -3.54 -2.43 -21.54
C ILE A 59 -3.54 -0.94 -21.88
N SER A 60 -4.14 -0.56 -23.01
CA SER A 60 -4.15 0.82 -23.49
C SER A 60 -5.25 1.69 -22.87
N SER A 61 -6.17 1.09 -22.11
CA SER A 61 -7.24 1.79 -21.39
C SER A 61 -7.91 0.89 -20.37
N TRP A 62 -8.51 1.50 -19.36
CA TRP A 62 -9.33 0.83 -18.35
C TRP A 62 -10.51 0.04 -18.93
N GLY A 63 -10.98 0.35 -20.14
CA GLY A 63 -12.03 -0.42 -20.81
C GLY A 63 -11.63 -1.85 -21.16
N SER A 64 -10.32 -2.16 -21.15
CA SER A 64 -9.79 -3.51 -21.38
C SER A 64 -9.36 -4.20 -20.08
N ALA A 65 -9.48 -3.53 -18.93
CA ALA A 65 -9.12 -4.11 -17.65
C ALA A 65 -10.08 -5.24 -17.27
N PRO A 66 -9.58 -6.36 -16.70
CA PRO A 66 -10.46 -7.36 -16.14
C PRO A 66 -11.22 -6.79 -14.94
N THR A 67 -12.45 -7.25 -14.73
CA THR A 67 -13.23 -6.86 -13.54
C THR A 67 -12.60 -7.40 -12.25
N ASP A 68 -12.08 -8.63 -12.31
CA ASP A 68 -11.32 -9.26 -11.22
C ASP A 68 -9.82 -9.09 -11.48
N MET A 69 -9.14 -8.42 -10.57
CA MET A 69 -7.69 -8.13 -10.64
C MET A 69 -6.87 -9.00 -9.68
N SER A 70 -7.47 -10.01 -9.04
CA SER A 70 -6.80 -10.88 -8.06
C SER A 70 -5.66 -11.73 -8.62
N ALA A 71 -5.52 -11.80 -9.95
CA ALA A 71 -4.38 -12.43 -10.62
C ALA A 71 -3.10 -11.57 -10.62
N TYR A 72 -3.19 -10.29 -10.23
CA TYR A 72 -2.08 -9.36 -10.18
C TYR A 72 -1.69 -9.06 -8.73
N ASP A 73 -0.43 -8.69 -8.52
CA ASP A 73 0.07 -8.18 -7.25
C ASP A 73 -0.03 -6.64 -7.19
N VAL A 74 0.16 -5.99 -8.34
CA VAL A 74 0.08 -4.53 -8.48
C VAL A 74 -0.77 -4.12 -9.67
N VAL A 75 -1.57 -3.07 -9.48
CA VAL A 75 -2.21 -2.33 -10.57
C VAL A 75 -1.52 -0.97 -10.66
N TRP A 76 -0.90 -0.72 -11.82
CA TRP A 76 -0.19 0.51 -12.14
C TRP A 76 -0.99 1.31 -13.15
N ASP A 77 -1.69 2.33 -12.68
CA ASP A 77 -2.37 3.28 -13.54
C ASP A 77 -1.37 4.34 -14.03
N GLY A 78 -1.07 4.34 -15.32
CA GLY A 78 -0.40 5.45 -16.00
C GLY A 78 -1.35 6.22 -16.91
N GLY A 79 -2.66 6.13 -16.65
CA GLY A 79 -3.65 7.01 -17.24
C GLY A 79 -3.42 8.46 -16.82
N PHE A 80 -4.01 9.39 -17.56
CA PHE A 80 -3.97 10.81 -17.19
C PHE A 80 -5.18 11.58 -17.71
N SER A 81 -5.77 11.20 -18.84
CA SER A 81 -6.83 12.00 -19.47
C SER A 81 -8.25 11.55 -19.15
N SER A 82 -8.48 10.25 -18.94
CA SER A 82 -9.83 9.70 -18.86
C SER A 82 -10.29 9.44 -17.42
N ASN A 83 -11.60 9.56 -17.17
CA ASN A 83 -12.24 9.02 -15.95
C ASN A 83 -12.88 7.67 -16.31
N PRO A 84 -12.33 6.55 -15.82
CA PRO A 84 -12.86 5.20 -16.06
C PRO A 84 -14.25 4.94 -15.48
N GLY A 85 -14.72 5.78 -14.56
CA GLY A 85 -16.02 5.69 -13.92
C GLY A 85 -16.02 4.89 -12.61
N ALA A 86 -17.14 4.99 -11.90
CA ALA A 86 -17.28 4.44 -10.54
C ALA A 86 -17.16 2.92 -10.47
N THR A 87 -17.59 2.18 -11.50
CA THR A 87 -17.45 0.72 -11.52
C THR A 87 -15.99 0.30 -11.53
N VAL A 88 -15.15 0.97 -12.32
CA VAL A 88 -13.72 0.66 -12.36
C VAL A 88 -13.04 1.10 -11.06
N ALA A 89 -13.43 2.26 -10.50
CA ALA A 89 -12.96 2.68 -9.18
C ALA A 89 -13.25 1.61 -8.11
N GLN A 90 -14.47 1.05 -8.11
CA GLN A 90 -14.84 -0.01 -7.18
C GLN A 90 -13.99 -1.27 -7.37
N ASN A 91 -13.72 -1.70 -8.61
CA ASN A 91 -12.86 -2.86 -8.85
C ASN A 91 -11.43 -2.65 -8.31
N VAL A 92 -10.89 -1.42 -8.43
CA VAL A 92 -9.58 -1.08 -7.85
C VAL A 92 -9.62 -1.07 -6.32
N ILE A 93 -10.69 -0.51 -5.72
CA ILE A 93 -10.90 -0.53 -4.28
C ILE A 93 -10.98 -1.97 -3.76
N ASP A 94 -11.73 -2.83 -4.43
CA ASP A 94 -11.88 -4.26 -4.07
C ASP A 94 -10.53 -4.99 -4.19
N PHE A 95 -9.75 -4.69 -5.23
CA PHE A 95 -8.39 -5.21 -5.42
C PHE A 95 -7.44 -4.81 -4.26
N VAL A 96 -7.42 -3.53 -3.88
CA VAL A 96 -6.59 -3.07 -2.75
C VAL A 96 -7.07 -3.69 -1.44
N ASN A 97 -8.38 -3.76 -1.22
CA ASN A 97 -8.95 -4.45 -0.06
C ASN A 97 -8.64 -5.97 -0.04
N GLY A 98 -8.34 -6.55 -1.21
CA GLY A 98 -7.83 -7.92 -1.34
C GLY A 98 -6.36 -8.09 -0.93
N GLY A 99 -5.64 -7.00 -0.69
CA GLY A 99 -4.21 -6.98 -0.37
C GLY A 99 -3.30 -6.46 -1.48
N GLY A 100 -3.87 -6.09 -2.64
CA GLY A 100 -3.12 -5.60 -3.79
C GLY A 100 -2.50 -4.22 -3.58
N GLY A 101 -1.46 -3.93 -4.36
CA GLY A 101 -0.83 -2.60 -4.42
C GLY A 101 -1.37 -1.77 -5.58
N PHE A 102 -1.80 -0.53 -5.34
CA PHE A 102 -2.26 0.38 -6.40
C PHE A 102 -1.37 1.62 -6.53
N TYR A 103 -0.81 1.85 -7.72
CA TYR A 103 -0.25 3.13 -8.10
C TYR A 103 -1.27 3.90 -8.94
N GLY A 104 -1.72 5.06 -8.46
CA GLY A 104 -2.66 5.92 -9.17
C GLY A 104 -1.96 7.16 -9.70
N GLN A 105 -1.85 7.30 -11.02
CA GLN A 105 -1.24 8.50 -11.61
C GLN A 105 -2.14 9.72 -11.41
N THR A 106 -1.57 10.83 -10.94
CA THR A 106 -2.27 12.12 -10.93
C THR A 106 -1.51 13.11 -11.78
N GLU A 107 -2.13 14.21 -12.17
CA GLU A 107 -1.48 15.14 -13.07
C GLU A 107 -1.97 16.59 -12.93
N ARG A 108 -1.33 17.49 -13.65
CA ARG A 108 -1.67 18.91 -13.79
C ARG A 108 -3.11 19.17 -14.23
N PRO A 109 -3.58 20.43 -14.18
CA PRO A 109 -4.99 20.76 -14.42
C PRO A 109 -5.61 20.40 -15.77
N CYS A 110 -4.83 19.94 -16.76
CA CYS A 110 -5.41 19.37 -17.98
C CYS A 110 -6.12 18.01 -17.74
N CYS A 111 -5.90 17.39 -16.58
CA CYS A 111 -6.26 16.02 -16.25
C CYS A 111 -7.23 15.90 -15.06
N GLU A 112 -7.92 16.98 -14.67
CA GLU A 112 -8.73 17.02 -13.43
C GLU A 112 -9.82 15.94 -13.35
N THR A 113 -10.33 15.51 -14.50
CA THR A 113 -11.34 14.44 -14.55
C THR A 113 -10.75 13.09 -14.12
N HIS A 114 -9.50 12.82 -14.48
CA HIS A 114 -8.76 11.63 -14.03
C HIS A 114 -8.28 11.79 -12.58
N ASN A 115 -7.75 12.96 -12.21
CA ASN A 115 -7.38 13.26 -10.81
C ASN A 115 -8.54 13.01 -9.84
N ALA A 116 -9.74 13.47 -10.19
CA ALA A 116 -10.94 13.26 -9.38
C ALA A 116 -11.29 11.76 -9.23
N TRP A 117 -11.01 10.95 -10.25
CA TRP A 117 -11.21 9.51 -10.22
C TRP A 117 -10.22 8.85 -9.26
N VAL A 118 -8.92 9.12 -9.38
CA VAL A 118 -7.89 8.60 -8.47
C VAL A 118 -8.14 9.08 -7.04
N GLN A 119 -8.47 10.35 -6.86
CA GLN A 119 -8.84 10.93 -5.56
C GLN A 119 -10.00 10.16 -4.93
N SER A 120 -11.04 9.82 -5.69
CA SER A 120 -12.19 9.09 -5.13
C SER A 120 -11.82 7.71 -4.58
N ILE A 121 -10.87 7.02 -5.23
CA ILE A 121 -10.34 5.74 -4.78
C ILE A 121 -9.56 5.91 -3.47
N PHE A 122 -8.67 6.90 -3.42
CA PHE A 122 -7.86 7.17 -2.23
C PHE A 122 -8.72 7.64 -1.04
N MET A 123 -9.72 8.50 -1.26
CA MET A 123 -10.63 8.95 -0.21
C MET A 123 -11.42 7.79 0.40
N GLU A 124 -11.89 6.84 -0.42
CA GLU A 124 -12.62 5.66 0.06
C GLU A 124 -11.69 4.75 0.89
N LEU A 125 -10.49 4.46 0.38
CA LEU A 125 -9.55 3.55 1.04
C LEU A 125 -8.93 4.12 2.31
N THR A 126 -8.79 5.44 2.42
CA THR A 126 -8.14 6.11 3.57
C THR A 126 -9.13 6.73 4.56
N GLY A 127 -10.37 6.98 4.14
CA GLY A 127 -11.34 7.76 4.90
C GLY A 127 -11.03 9.27 4.98
N ASP A 128 -10.01 9.76 4.26
CA ASP A 128 -9.64 11.17 4.25
C ASP A 128 -10.58 11.98 3.35
N THR A 129 -11.66 12.51 3.92
CA THR A 129 -12.62 13.35 3.17
C THR A 129 -12.08 14.74 2.80
N ALA A 130 -10.92 15.14 3.33
CA ALA A 130 -10.30 16.44 3.05
C ALA A 130 -9.27 16.36 1.92
N MET A 131 -8.94 15.17 1.42
CA MET A 131 -8.00 14.95 0.34
C MET A 131 -8.42 15.68 -0.95
N GLN A 132 -7.44 16.27 -1.63
CA GLN A 132 -7.62 16.91 -2.93
C GLN A 132 -6.42 16.64 -3.84
N PHE A 133 -6.67 16.05 -5.01
CA PHE A 133 -5.66 15.85 -6.06
C PHE A 133 -5.99 16.79 -7.23
N GLY A 134 -5.06 17.69 -7.56
CA GLY A 134 -5.26 18.75 -8.54
C GLY A 134 -5.94 20.01 -7.97
N GLY A 135 -6.48 20.85 -8.85
CA GLY A 135 -7.31 22.01 -8.49
C GLY A 135 -6.58 23.25 -7.96
N ALA A 136 -5.24 23.26 -7.92
CA ALA A 136 -4.45 24.37 -7.37
C ALA A 136 -3.64 25.17 -8.41
N GLY A 137 -3.88 24.93 -9.69
CA GLY A 137 -3.16 25.59 -10.78
C GLY A 137 -2.04 24.73 -11.36
N ASP A 138 -1.32 25.34 -12.29
CA ASP A 138 -0.32 24.67 -13.13
C ASP A 138 1.09 25.04 -12.66
N SER A 139 1.94 24.04 -12.49
CA SER A 139 3.35 24.26 -12.16
C SER A 139 4.15 24.56 -13.43
N PRO A 140 5.26 25.33 -13.35
CA PRO A 140 6.16 25.47 -14.48
C PRO A 140 6.68 24.11 -14.98
N SER A 141 6.79 23.96 -16.30
CA SER A 141 7.51 22.83 -16.90
C SER A 141 9.00 22.89 -16.54
N GLY A 142 9.63 21.73 -16.33
CA GLY A 142 11.05 21.64 -15.97
C GLY A 142 11.34 22.09 -14.53
N ALA A 143 10.47 21.71 -13.60
CA ALA A 143 10.67 21.91 -12.17
C ALA A 143 11.43 20.71 -11.56
N THR A 144 11.83 20.86 -10.29
CA THR A 144 12.52 19.80 -9.55
C THR A 144 11.64 19.31 -8.42
N GLY A 145 11.45 18.00 -8.34
CA GLY A 145 10.86 17.31 -7.19
C GLY A 145 11.94 16.95 -6.18
N THR A 146 11.56 16.80 -4.92
CA THR A 146 12.42 16.22 -3.88
C THR A 146 11.66 15.14 -3.15
N PHE A 147 12.33 14.03 -2.88
CA PHE A 147 11.88 13.09 -1.87
C PHE A 147 12.16 13.69 -0.50
N LEU A 148 11.15 13.68 0.36
CA LEU A 148 11.21 14.29 1.67
C LEU A 148 12.09 13.47 2.62
N THR A 149 12.19 13.90 3.88
CA THR A 149 12.95 13.19 4.92
C THR A 149 12.13 12.51 6.01
N PRO A 150 10.82 12.21 5.88
CA PRO A 150 10.17 11.39 6.90
C PRO A 150 10.76 9.96 6.82
N ASP A 151 10.95 9.31 7.98
CA ASP A 151 11.33 7.89 8.06
C ASP A 151 10.14 7.01 7.68
N THR A 152 9.77 7.05 6.41
CA THR A 152 8.74 6.20 5.81
C THR A 152 9.42 5.10 5.01
N THR A 153 8.88 3.88 5.09
CA THR A 153 9.45 2.69 4.42
C THR A 153 9.63 2.90 2.92
N ILE A 154 8.71 3.63 2.26
CA ILE A 154 8.80 3.96 0.83
C ILE A 154 10.05 4.80 0.47
N LEU A 155 10.69 5.48 1.41
CA LEU A 155 11.88 6.31 1.14
C LEU A 155 13.20 5.66 1.52
N ILE A 156 13.18 4.52 2.23
CA ILE A 156 14.38 3.92 2.82
C ILE A 156 14.60 2.45 2.44
N GLU A 157 13.59 1.77 1.91
CA GLU A 157 13.70 0.36 1.50
C GLU A 157 13.19 0.14 0.06
N PRO A 158 13.98 -0.55 -0.80
CA PRO A 158 15.34 -1.05 -0.55
C PRO A 158 16.44 0.02 -0.64
N ASN A 159 16.15 1.22 -1.13
CA ASN A 159 17.11 2.31 -1.29
C ASN A 159 16.78 3.49 -0.36
N ASP A 160 17.79 4.12 0.25
CA ASP A 160 17.62 5.41 0.91
C ASP A 160 17.66 6.54 -0.14
N ILE A 161 16.49 7.05 -0.49
CA ILE A 161 16.30 8.11 -1.49
C ILE A 161 15.93 9.46 -0.86
N ARG A 162 15.94 9.56 0.47
CA ARG A 162 15.59 10.81 1.16
C ARG A 162 16.51 11.96 0.72
N SER A 163 15.92 13.15 0.54
CA SER A 163 16.63 14.35 0.05
C SER A 163 17.27 14.22 -1.33
N THR A 164 16.98 13.15 -2.09
CA THR A 164 17.31 13.10 -3.51
C THR A 164 16.25 13.86 -4.31
N THR A 165 16.65 14.34 -5.49
CA THR A 165 15.81 15.13 -6.38
C THR A 165 15.54 14.38 -7.66
N PHE A 166 14.42 14.69 -8.31
CA PHE A 166 14.03 14.12 -9.59
C PHE A 166 13.38 15.18 -10.47
N ASP A 167 13.35 14.94 -11.77
CA ASP A 167 12.80 15.90 -12.72
C ASP A 167 11.28 15.77 -12.75
N ILE A 168 10.60 16.91 -12.75
CA ILE A 168 9.14 16.99 -12.90
C ILE A 168 8.76 18.05 -13.93
N SER A 169 7.72 17.79 -14.68
CA SER A 169 7.19 18.64 -15.73
C SER A 169 5.75 19.03 -15.40
N ALA A 170 5.61 20.16 -14.71
CA ALA A 170 4.32 20.73 -14.37
C ALA A 170 3.40 19.81 -13.54
N PRO A 171 3.83 19.24 -12.39
CA PRO A 171 2.98 18.35 -11.58
C PRO A 171 1.70 19.04 -11.09
N GLY A 172 0.68 18.23 -10.78
CA GLY A 172 -0.49 18.65 -10.02
C GLY A 172 -0.22 18.69 -8.51
N GLN A 173 -0.93 19.58 -7.80
CA GLN A 173 -0.84 19.66 -6.35
C GLN A 173 -1.64 18.54 -5.68
N LEU A 174 -1.08 17.95 -4.63
CA LEU A 174 -1.76 17.03 -3.72
C LEU A 174 -1.97 17.70 -2.35
N PHE A 175 -3.15 17.53 -1.79
CA PHE A 175 -3.48 17.90 -0.42
C PHE A 175 -4.06 16.70 0.31
N VAL A 176 -3.60 16.47 1.54
CA VAL A 176 -4.03 15.39 2.43
C VAL A 176 -4.11 15.94 3.85
N SER A 177 -4.99 15.37 4.67
CA SER A 177 -5.17 15.78 6.07
C SER A 177 -3.99 15.38 6.97
N ASP A 178 -3.35 14.25 6.67
CA ASP A 178 -2.19 13.74 7.40
C ASP A 178 -0.89 14.01 6.61
N PRO A 179 -0.09 15.01 7.03
CA PRO A 179 1.15 15.34 6.34
C PRO A 179 2.22 14.25 6.44
N SER A 180 2.09 13.27 7.34
CA SER A 180 3.03 12.14 7.43
C SER A 180 2.97 11.19 6.22
N LYS A 181 1.90 11.29 5.41
CA LYS A 181 1.70 10.49 4.19
C LYS A 181 2.38 11.08 2.97
N VAL A 182 2.85 12.31 3.06
CA VAL A 182 3.55 12.98 1.98
C VAL A 182 5.00 12.51 1.95
N PHE A 183 5.44 12.00 0.80
CA PHE A 183 6.82 11.56 0.61
C PHE A 183 7.58 12.35 -0.47
N ALA A 184 6.88 13.13 -1.29
CA ALA A 184 7.51 13.99 -2.30
C ALA A 184 6.85 15.37 -2.40
N ALA A 185 7.65 16.40 -2.67
CA ALA A 185 7.20 17.78 -2.86
C ALA A 185 7.99 18.48 -3.97
N GLN A 186 7.43 19.55 -4.53
CA GLN A 186 8.12 20.45 -5.43
C GLN A 186 9.16 21.30 -4.68
N VAL A 187 10.35 21.46 -5.26
CA VAL A 187 11.40 22.37 -4.77
C VAL A 187 11.12 23.79 -5.28
N ALA A 188 10.37 24.57 -4.51
CA ALA A 188 10.11 26.00 -4.76
C ALA A 188 9.72 26.75 -3.46
N ASP A 189 9.87 28.09 -3.42
CA ASP A 189 9.52 28.92 -2.26
C ASP A 189 8.04 28.80 -1.83
N ASN A 190 7.16 28.39 -2.75
CA ASN A 190 5.77 28.03 -2.49
C ASN A 190 5.46 26.64 -3.09
N GLY A 191 6.42 25.73 -3.01
CA GLY A 191 6.27 24.36 -3.48
C GLY A 191 5.14 23.66 -2.74
N PHE A 192 4.56 22.67 -3.41
CA PHE A 192 3.45 21.89 -2.89
C PHE A 192 3.76 20.39 -2.93
N ASN A 193 2.93 19.60 -2.28
CA ASN A 193 3.09 18.15 -2.24
C ASN A 193 2.74 17.55 -3.60
N ILE A 194 3.56 16.60 -4.04
CA ILE A 194 3.40 15.93 -5.35
C ILE A 194 3.40 14.41 -5.23
N GLY A 195 3.66 13.85 -4.05
CA GLY A 195 3.56 12.40 -3.85
C GLY A 195 3.08 12.03 -2.46
N VAL A 196 2.15 11.08 -2.40
CA VAL A 196 1.62 10.51 -1.14
C VAL A 196 1.58 8.99 -1.19
N ALA A 197 1.82 8.36 -0.04
CA ALA A 197 1.85 6.92 0.11
C ALA A 197 1.13 6.51 1.41
N TYR A 198 0.34 5.46 1.31
CA TYR A 198 -0.42 4.90 2.43
C TYR A 198 -0.08 3.42 2.57
N ALA A 199 0.47 3.08 3.73
CA ALA A 199 0.75 1.69 4.07
C ALA A 199 -0.55 0.99 4.47
N THR A 200 -0.48 -0.33 4.64
CA THR A 200 -1.63 -1.16 5.03
C THR A 200 -2.34 -0.62 6.27
N SER A 201 -1.59 -0.25 7.32
CA SER A 201 -2.16 0.31 8.56
C SER A 201 -2.84 1.68 8.42
N ASP A 202 -2.66 2.34 7.29
CA ASP A 202 -3.21 3.66 7.02
C ASP A 202 -4.56 3.61 6.31
N LEU A 203 -4.98 2.42 5.88
CA LEU A 203 -6.20 2.19 5.11
C LEU A 203 -7.33 1.72 6.04
N VAL A 204 -8.57 2.12 5.74
CA VAL A 204 -9.76 1.85 6.56
C VAL A 204 -9.92 0.36 6.89
N ASN A 205 -9.56 -0.50 5.94
CA ASN A 205 -9.68 -1.94 6.07
C ASN A 205 -8.38 -2.64 6.47
N ASN A 206 -7.28 -1.91 6.72
CA ASN A 206 -5.96 -2.48 6.98
C ASN A 206 -5.51 -3.50 5.92
N ALA A 207 -5.67 -3.18 4.64
CA ALA A 207 -5.38 -4.10 3.54
C ALA A 207 -4.80 -3.37 2.32
N GLY A 208 -3.84 -4.03 1.65
CA GLY A 208 -3.18 -3.48 0.47
C GLY A 208 -2.38 -2.22 0.78
N ARG A 209 -1.94 -1.51 -0.26
CA ARG A 209 -1.18 -0.25 -0.19
C ARG A 209 -1.43 0.60 -1.42
N ILE A 210 -1.38 1.92 -1.26
CA ILE A 210 -1.60 2.86 -2.37
C ILE A 210 -0.52 3.95 -2.41
N VAL A 211 -0.14 4.33 -3.63
CA VAL A 211 0.86 5.37 -3.92
C VAL A 211 0.35 6.24 -5.07
N THR A 212 0.59 7.54 -4.99
CA THR A 212 0.47 8.43 -6.16
C THR A 212 1.65 9.38 -6.20
N ILE A 213 2.12 9.67 -7.41
CA ILE A 213 2.95 10.83 -7.71
C ILE A 213 2.22 11.61 -8.81
N SER A 214 2.18 12.93 -8.66
CA SER A 214 1.61 13.84 -9.63
C SER A 214 2.70 14.29 -10.60
N ASP A 215 2.39 14.17 -11.90
CA ASP A 215 3.29 14.22 -13.07
C ASP A 215 3.49 12.81 -13.66
N ILE A 216 3.20 12.65 -14.96
CA ILE A 216 3.47 11.41 -15.71
C ILE A 216 4.82 11.45 -16.42
N ASP A 217 5.34 12.65 -16.69
CA ASP A 217 6.57 12.86 -17.44
C ASP A 217 7.82 12.51 -16.63
N TRP A 218 7.74 12.39 -15.29
CA TRP A 218 8.81 11.79 -14.48
C TRP A 218 9.09 10.31 -14.83
N LEU A 219 8.20 9.66 -15.60
CA LEU A 219 8.39 8.31 -16.14
C LEU A 219 8.90 8.29 -17.59
N SER A 220 9.08 9.45 -18.23
CA SER A 220 9.45 9.55 -19.66
C SER A 220 10.94 9.32 -19.95
N GLY A 221 11.77 9.30 -18.91
CA GLY A 221 13.16 8.87 -18.90
C GLY A 221 13.57 8.61 -17.45
N ILE A 222 14.45 7.63 -17.23
CA ILE A 222 14.77 7.17 -15.86
C ILE A 222 16.26 7.33 -15.61
N SER A 223 16.58 8.29 -14.75
CA SER A 223 17.86 8.42 -14.08
C SER A 223 18.06 7.33 -13.01
N ASP A 224 19.28 7.22 -12.48
CA ASP A 224 19.57 6.28 -11.38
C ASP A 224 18.79 6.58 -10.09
N ASP A 225 18.43 7.84 -9.83
CA ASP A 225 17.60 8.22 -8.67
C ASP A 225 16.13 7.83 -8.90
N GLU A 226 15.59 8.06 -10.10
CA GLU A 226 14.24 7.63 -10.48
C GLU A 226 14.10 6.10 -10.50
N ALA A 227 15.13 5.38 -10.95
CA ALA A 227 15.14 3.91 -10.91
C ALA A 227 15.05 3.39 -9.46
N ARG A 228 15.80 4.00 -8.54
CA ARG A 228 15.75 3.66 -7.10
C ARG A 228 14.40 4.02 -6.48
N ALA A 229 13.81 5.14 -6.88
CA ALA A 229 12.46 5.51 -6.44
C ALA A 229 11.40 4.51 -6.92
N LEU A 230 11.47 4.09 -8.18
CA LEU A 230 10.60 3.06 -8.74
C LEU A 230 10.75 1.72 -8.04
N GLU A 231 11.99 1.32 -7.70
CA GLU A 231 12.25 0.11 -6.92
C GLU A 231 11.61 0.18 -5.53
N ASN A 232 11.75 1.32 -4.84
CA ASN A 232 11.10 1.55 -3.56
C ASN A 232 9.58 1.53 -3.65
N ILE A 233 8.99 2.20 -4.65
CA ILE A 233 7.53 2.22 -4.87
C ILE A 233 7.03 0.81 -5.13
N ARG A 234 7.72 0.05 -5.99
CA ARG A 234 7.39 -1.37 -6.25
C ARG A 234 7.45 -2.19 -4.97
N SER A 235 8.56 -2.13 -4.23
CA SER A 235 8.72 -2.88 -2.98
C SER A 235 7.68 -2.47 -1.94
N PHE A 236 7.36 -1.19 -1.86
CA PHE A 236 6.32 -0.68 -0.98
C PHE A 236 4.96 -1.26 -1.33
N LEU A 237 4.55 -1.22 -2.61
CA LEU A 237 3.26 -1.72 -3.06
C LEU A 237 3.11 -3.24 -2.88
N LEU A 238 4.17 -4.01 -3.09
CA LEU A 238 4.19 -5.47 -2.90
C LEU A 238 4.13 -5.90 -1.43
N ALA A 239 4.43 -5.00 -0.49
CA ALA A 239 4.33 -5.28 0.95
C ALA A 239 2.89 -5.10 1.49
N GLY A 240 1.88 -5.04 0.61
CA GLY A 240 0.47 -5.06 0.99
C GLY A 240 0.10 -6.38 1.65
N GLU A 241 -0.69 -6.31 2.71
CA GLU A 241 -1.23 -7.49 3.37
C GLU A 241 -2.68 -7.72 2.93
N SER A 242 -3.02 -8.97 2.66
CA SER A 242 -4.41 -9.38 2.42
C SER A 242 -5.20 -9.36 3.73
N LEU A 243 -6.49 -9.03 3.64
CA LEU A 243 -7.42 -9.29 4.73
C LEU A 243 -7.43 -10.79 5.10
N PRO A 244 -7.74 -11.14 6.36
CA PRO A 244 -7.99 -12.53 6.74
C PRO A 244 -9.05 -13.19 5.84
N PRO A 245 -8.96 -14.51 5.58
CA PRO A 245 -9.95 -15.22 4.77
C PRO A 245 -11.38 -15.01 5.29
N GLY A 246 -12.32 -14.65 4.40
CA GLY A 246 -13.71 -14.34 4.73
C GLY A 246 -14.02 -12.83 4.86
N CYS A 247 -12.98 -11.99 4.97
CA CYS A 247 -13.13 -10.55 5.15
C CYS A 247 -13.24 -9.75 3.85
N GLY A 248 -12.78 -10.30 2.72
CA GLY A 248 -12.79 -9.58 1.42
C GLY A 248 -14.18 -9.16 0.94
N GLN A 249 -15.24 -9.90 1.29
CA GLN A 249 -16.62 -9.53 0.91
C GLN A 249 -17.31 -8.60 1.91
N ASN A 250 -16.81 -8.53 3.15
CA ASN A 250 -17.34 -7.64 4.17
C ASN A 250 -16.24 -7.34 5.21
N PRO A 251 -15.41 -6.32 4.98
CA PRO A 251 -14.32 -5.97 5.89
C PRO A 251 -14.81 -5.46 7.24
N ASN A 252 -16.12 -5.18 7.38
CA ASN A 252 -16.74 -4.78 8.64
C ASN A 252 -17.15 -5.95 9.54
N LEU A 253 -16.89 -7.20 9.15
CA LEU A 253 -17.14 -8.33 10.04
C LEU A 253 -16.22 -8.23 11.29
N PRO A 254 -16.69 -8.60 12.49
CA PRO A 254 -15.90 -8.47 13.72
C PRO A 254 -14.55 -9.21 13.67
N GLU A 255 -14.48 -10.30 12.92
CA GLU A 255 -13.27 -11.10 12.69
C GLU A 255 -12.23 -10.41 11.80
N CYS A 256 -12.61 -9.34 11.12
CA CYS A 256 -11.77 -8.58 10.19
C CYS A 256 -11.17 -7.32 10.84
N GLN A 257 -11.77 -6.83 11.93
CA GLN A 257 -11.33 -5.60 12.59
C GLN A 257 -10.20 -5.80 13.61
N ASN A 258 -9.85 -7.05 13.97
CA ASN A 258 -8.79 -7.37 14.94
C ASN A 258 -8.00 -8.64 14.56
N PRO A 259 -7.16 -8.61 13.51
CA PRO A 259 -6.37 -9.77 13.08
C PRO A 259 -5.27 -10.20 14.08
N GLY A 260 -5.04 -9.43 15.15
CA GLY A 260 -3.93 -9.61 16.09
C GLY A 260 -4.28 -10.17 17.48
N GLU A 261 -5.55 -10.35 17.84
CA GLU A 261 -5.86 -11.13 19.05
C GLU A 261 -5.85 -12.62 18.69
N PRO A 262 -4.99 -13.45 19.30
CA PRO A 262 -5.05 -14.89 19.13
C PRO A 262 -6.45 -15.33 19.53
N GLY A 263 -7.25 -15.70 18.53
CA GLY A 263 -8.65 -15.97 18.72
C GLY A 263 -8.84 -16.89 19.92
N ILE A 264 -9.60 -16.42 20.92
CA ILE A 264 -10.35 -17.37 21.72
C ILE A 264 -11.22 -18.07 20.68
N PRO A 265 -10.97 -19.36 20.37
CA PRO A 265 -11.77 -20.05 19.38
C PRO A 265 -13.21 -19.89 19.81
N MET A 266 -14.03 -19.22 18.98
CA MET A 266 -15.44 -19.10 19.28
C MET A 266 -15.97 -20.52 19.36
N PRO A 267 -16.46 -20.98 20.52
CA PRO A 267 -16.95 -22.33 20.65
C PRO A 267 -18.08 -22.49 19.65
N GLU A 268 -17.97 -23.49 18.77
CA GLU A 268 -19.04 -23.80 17.82
C GLU A 268 -20.38 -23.87 18.56
N PRO A 269 -21.51 -23.48 17.94
CA PRO A 269 -22.81 -23.46 18.59
C PRO A 269 -23.21 -24.82 19.21
N SER A 270 -22.63 -25.92 18.71
CA SER A 270 -22.72 -27.28 19.28
C SER A 270 -22.09 -27.40 20.68
N THR A 271 -21.01 -26.68 20.95
CA THR A 271 -20.29 -26.66 22.24
C THR A 271 -21.03 -25.84 23.31
N LEU A 272 -21.74 -24.78 22.92
CA LEU A 272 -22.60 -24.00 23.83
C LEU A 272 -23.81 -24.80 24.32
N ALA A 273 -24.38 -25.65 23.46
CA ALA A 273 -25.44 -26.58 23.85
C ALA A 273 -24.95 -27.64 24.85
N ALA A 274 -23.72 -28.15 24.69
CA ALA A 274 -23.12 -29.11 25.61
C ALA A 274 -22.78 -28.49 26.98
N LEU A 275 -22.33 -27.23 27.02
CA LEU A 275 -22.03 -26.54 28.27
C LEU A 275 -23.31 -26.19 29.07
N ALA A 276 -24.39 -25.82 28.36
CA ALA A 276 -25.70 -25.58 28.98
C ALA A 276 -26.34 -26.87 29.54
N LEU A 277 -26.15 -28.01 28.87
CA LEU A 277 -26.60 -29.32 29.37
C LEU A 277 -25.74 -29.82 30.55
N GLY A 278 -24.43 -29.53 30.57
CA GLY A 278 -23.54 -29.87 31.67
C GLY A 278 -23.88 -29.16 32.99
N LEU A 279 -24.31 -27.89 32.93
CA LEU A 279 -24.65 -27.10 34.13
C LEU A 279 -26.01 -27.47 34.74
N LEU A 280 -26.93 -28.06 33.98
CA LEU A 280 -28.20 -28.59 34.52
C LEU A 280 -28.03 -29.93 35.26
N GLY A 281 -26.99 -30.71 34.94
CA GLY A 281 -26.71 -32.00 35.59
C GLY A 281 -26.20 -31.90 37.04
N PHE A 282 -25.57 -30.78 37.43
CA PHE A 282 -24.97 -30.63 38.76
C PHE A 282 -25.94 -30.18 39.87
N ARG A 283 -27.21 -29.84 39.56
CA ARG A 283 -28.20 -29.45 40.58
C ARG A 283 -29.03 -30.59 41.16
N MET A 284 -28.90 -31.84 40.70
CA MET A 284 -29.72 -32.97 41.21
C MET A 284 -29.01 -33.91 42.21
N VAL A 285 -27.80 -33.61 42.69
CA VAL A 285 -27.09 -34.47 43.66
C VAL A 285 -26.83 -33.76 45.00
N LYS A 286 -27.92 -33.46 45.73
CA LYS A 286 -27.95 -33.15 47.17
C LYS A 286 -29.43 -33.13 47.55
N ARG A 287 -29.97 -33.90 48.49
CA ARG A 287 -29.44 -34.61 49.65
C ARG A 287 -30.59 -35.53 50.10
N ARG A 288 -30.37 -36.86 50.21
CA ARG A 288 -31.19 -37.73 51.07
C ARG A 288 -30.43 -37.90 52.38
N LYS A 289 -30.99 -37.37 53.46
CA LYS A 289 -31.01 -37.90 54.82
C LYS A 289 -31.85 -36.97 55.68
#